data_AF-A0A0D3HS87-F1
#
_entry.id   AF-A0A0D3HS87-F1
#
_cell.length_a   1.000
_cell.length_b   1.000
_cell.length_c   1.000
_cell.angle_alpha   90.00
_cell.angle_beta   90.00
_cell.angle_gamma   90.00
#
_symmetry.space_group_name_H-M   'P 1'
#
loop_
_entity.id
_entity.type
_entity.pdbx_description
1 polymer ?
#
loop_
_entity_poly.entity_id
_entity_poly.type
_entity_poly.pdbx_seq_one_letter_code
_entity_poly.pdbx_strand_id
1 'polypeptide(L)'
;MRVAPRSHTAMLEEEIEIQEAEFRRLMADHRALAEERLALHRELQAGKDEVRHLNTIIADISAKKETYIGELVDKRRKLEAELRANESLRDEIVQLRGEIDKHLVVRKELSAKSASIMHELTREQSNKQQIPMLKAEIDALRQELVHARSACELEQKGNFQLVEQKKAMEKNMISMAQEIEQMRAELANSEGRPWAPGATYGMKLGSPEVTFPTPYGDNYNIHVGGSEKGHSHLPESSSWGTYDNNRLQYRGAAAAAGGGVVVSPSAAKDSWPELVGVSSEAAKTKIGEERPELDVQVVPADAFVTTDYNAGRVRVFVDSDDKVARPPKIG
;
A
#
# COMPACT_ATOMS: atom_id res chain seq x y z
N MET A 1 -15.79 -145.41 3.54
CA MET A 1 -17.22 -145.82 3.45
C MET A 1 -17.65 -145.65 1.99
N ARG A 2 -18.42 -146.59 1.43
CA ARG A 2 -18.91 -146.47 0.04
C ARG A 2 -20.09 -145.49 0.03
N VAL A 3 -19.95 -144.35 -0.65
CA VAL A 3 -21.06 -143.41 -0.86
C VAL A 3 -22.07 -144.09 -1.77
N ALA A 4 -23.33 -144.21 -1.33
CA ALA A 4 -24.41 -144.74 -2.16
C ALA A 4 -24.69 -143.77 -3.32
N PRO A 5 -25.06 -144.26 -4.52
CA PRO A 5 -25.45 -143.37 -5.61
C PRO A 5 -26.67 -142.55 -5.16
N ARG A 6 -26.55 -141.21 -5.22
CA ARG A 6 -27.66 -140.29 -4.91
C ARG A 6 -28.86 -140.65 -5.77
N SER A 7 -30.04 -140.80 -5.16
CA SER A 7 -31.29 -140.95 -5.91
C SER A 7 -31.55 -139.66 -6.69
N HIS A 8 -32.05 -139.79 -7.93
CA HIS A 8 -32.40 -138.63 -8.77
C HIS A 8 -33.36 -137.67 -8.04
N THR A 9 -34.30 -138.21 -7.26
CA THR A 9 -35.22 -137.46 -6.41
C THR A 9 -34.50 -136.56 -5.40
N ALA A 10 -33.50 -137.08 -4.67
CA ALA A 10 -32.79 -136.32 -3.64
C ALA A 10 -31.94 -135.16 -4.21
N MET A 11 -31.49 -135.27 -5.47
CA MET A 11 -30.80 -134.16 -6.15
C MET A 11 -31.77 -133.06 -6.60
N LEU A 12 -33.01 -133.42 -6.96
CA LEU A 12 -34.05 -132.43 -7.26
C LEU A 12 -34.54 -131.71 -6.00
N GLU A 13 -34.62 -132.43 -4.87
CA GLU A 13 -34.95 -131.84 -3.56
C GLU A 13 -33.88 -130.82 -3.13
N GLU A 14 -32.59 -131.15 -3.22
CA GLU A 14 -31.46 -130.24 -2.94
C GLU A 14 -31.49 -128.98 -3.83
N GLU A 15 -31.79 -129.13 -5.12
CA GLU A 15 -31.92 -128.00 -6.06
C GLU A 15 -33.14 -127.11 -5.75
N ILE A 16 -34.29 -127.70 -5.38
CA ILE A 16 -35.48 -126.93 -4.96
C ILE A 16 -35.19 -126.14 -3.67
N GLU A 17 -34.55 -126.73 -2.68
CA GLU A 17 -34.18 -126.04 -1.43
C GLU A 17 -33.22 -124.86 -1.68
N ILE A 18 -32.25 -125.03 -2.60
CA ILE A 18 -31.36 -123.96 -3.05
C ILE A 18 -32.16 -122.84 -3.72
N GLN A 19 -33.04 -123.16 -4.67
CA GLN A 19 -33.85 -122.18 -5.37
C GLN A 19 -34.81 -121.44 -4.43
N GLU A 20 -35.39 -122.11 -3.44
CA GLU A 20 -36.21 -121.48 -2.39
C GLU A 20 -35.38 -120.56 -1.47
N ALA A 21 -34.13 -120.90 -1.18
CA ALA A 21 -33.22 -120.03 -0.44
C ALA A 21 -32.81 -118.80 -1.26
N GLU A 22 -32.50 -118.97 -2.54
CA GLU A 22 -32.16 -117.87 -3.46
C GLU A 22 -33.34 -116.93 -3.71
N PHE A 23 -34.55 -117.47 -3.89
CA PHE A 23 -35.77 -116.65 -4.01
C PHE A 23 -36.04 -115.86 -2.73
N ARG A 24 -35.86 -116.47 -1.54
CA ARG A 24 -35.97 -115.75 -0.26
C ARG A 24 -34.92 -114.64 -0.12
N ARG A 25 -33.67 -114.87 -0.54
CA ARG A 25 -32.61 -113.85 -0.59
C ARG A 25 -33.02 -112.70 -1.51
N LEU A 26 -33.37 -112.98 -2.77
CA LEU A 26 -33.78 -111.96 -3.74
C LEU A 26 -35.00 -111.15 -3.26
N MET A 27 -35.96 -111.80 -2.60
CA MET A 27 -37.12 -111.13 -2.00
C MET A 27 -36.77 -110.29 -0.76
N ALA A 28 -35.69 -110.60 -0.04
CA ALA A 28 -35.16 -109.74 1.03
C ALA A 28 -34.43 -108.53 0.42
N ASP A 29 -33.56 -108.76 -0.56
CA ASP A 29 -32.81 -107.71 -1.27
C ASP A 29 -33.77 -106.71 -1.95
N HIS A 30 -34.83 -107.18 -2.61
CA HIS A 30 -35.84 -106.32 -3.22
C HIS A 30 -36.61 -105.47 -2.18
N ARG A 31 -36.84 -105.97 -0.96
CA ARG A 31 -37.43 -105.18 0.12
C ARG A 31 -36.46 -104.10 0.61
N ALA A 32 -35.20 -104.46 0.83
CA ALA A 32 -34.15 -103.50 1.23
C ALA A 32 -33.99 -102.38 0.19
N LEU A 33 -33.93 -102.72 -1.11
CA LEU A 33 -33.90 -101.74 -2.21
C LEU A 33 -35.16 -100.86 -2.26
N ALA A 34 -36.33 -101.41 -1.93
CA ALA A 34 -37.57 -100.61 -1.85
C ALA A 34 -37.57 -99.64 -0.66
N GLU A 35 -37.01 -100.05 0.48
CA GLU A 35 -36.81 -99.21 1.67
C GLU A 35 -35.79 -98.09 1.42
N GLU A 36 -34.65 -98.40 0.80
CA GLU A 36 -33.62 -97.44 0.39
C GLU A 36 -34.19 -96.42 -0.60
N ARG A 37 -34.92 -96.87 -1.63
CA ARG A 37 -35.60 -95.98 -2.58
C ARG A 37 -36.58 -95.02 -1.88
N LEU A 38 -37.28 -95.48 -0.84
CA LEU A 38 -38.15 -94.63 -0.03
C LEU A 38 -37.37 -93.67 0.88
N ALA A 39 -36.19 -94.05 1.39
CA ALA A 39 -35.30 -93.16 2.12
C ALA A 39 -34.78 -92.04 1.21
N LEU A 40 -34.17 -92.40 0.07
CA LEU A 40 -33.69 -91.46 -0.94
C LEU A 40 -34.79 -90.51 -1.46
N HIS A 41 -36.03 -91.00 -1.59
CA HIS A 41 -37.15 -90.14 -1.98
C HIS A 41 -37.50 -89.09 -0.91
N ARG A 42 -37.42 -89.44 0.38
CA ARG A 42 -37.62 -88.48 1.49
C ARG A 42 -36.48 -87.46 1.54
N GLU A 43 -35.23 -87.89 1.36
CA GLU A 43 -34.06 -87.00 1.31
C GLU A 43 -34.13 -86.03 0.13
N LEU A 44 -34.48 -86.52 -1.06
CA LEU A 44 -34.70 -85.68 -2.24
C LEU A 44 -35.83 -84.67 -2.02
N GLN A 45 -36.89 -85.06 -1.31
CA GLN A 45 -37.99 -84.14 -0.99
C GLN A 45 -37.55 -83.07 0.03
N ALA A 46 -36.86 -83.46 1.10
CA ALA A 46 -36.28 -82.53 2.07
C ALA A 46 -35.31 -81.53 1.39
N GLY A 47 -34.44 -82.00 0.50
CA GLY A 47 -33.55 -81.14 -0.28
C GLY A 47 -34.29 -80.15 -1.20
N LYS A 48 -35.40 -80.57 -1.82
CA LYS A 48 -36.27 -79.65 -2.59
C LYS A 48 -36.93 -78.61 -1.69
N ASP A 49 -37.37 -79.00 -0.49
CA ASP A 49 -38.03 -78.11 0.46
C ASP A 49 -37.04 -77.06 1.00
N GLU A 50 -35.81 -77.46 1.32
CA GLU A 50 -34.70 -76.56 1.67
C GLU A 50 -34.36 -75.59 0.53
N VAL A 51 -34.25 -76.06 -0.72
CA VAL A 51 -34.01 -75.16 -1.87
C VAL A 51 -35.13 -74.13 -2.03
N ARG A 52 -36.39 -74.49 -1.76
CA ARG A 52 -37.50 -73.50 -1.76
C ARG A 52 -37.35 -72.50 -0.62
N HIS A 53 -36.95 -72.94 0.58
CA HIS A 53 -36.70 -72.07 1.73
C HIS A 53 -35.58 -71.04 1.45
N LEU A 54 -34.44 -71.51 0.94
CA LEU A 54 -33.31 -70.67 0.55
C LEU A 54 -33.70 -69.66 -0.54
N ASN A 55 -34.49 -70.06 -1.54
CA ASN A 55 -35.00 -69.15 -2.57
C ASN A 55 -35.92 -68.06 -1.97
N THR A 56 -36.72 -68.37 -0.96
CA THR A 56 -37.53 -67.36 -0.24
C THR A 56 -36.64 -66.35 0.51
N ILE A 57 -35.58 -66.82 1.18
CA ILE A 57 -34.61 -65.94 1.86
C ILE A 57 -33.88 -65.04 0.85
N ILE A 58 -33.44 -65.59 -0.29
CA ILE A 58 -32.78 -64.82 -1.35
C ILE A 58 -33.70 -63.72 -1.91
N ALA A 59 -35.00 -64.01 -2.06
CA ALA A 59 -35.98 -63.03 -2.51
C ALA A 59 -36.19 -61.89 -1.49
N ASP A 60 -36.29 -62.20 -0.19
CA ASP A 60 -36.41 -61.20 0.89
C ASP A 60 -35.15 -60.32 1.00
N ILE A 61 -33.95 -60.92 0.95
CA ILE A 61 -32.67 -60.17 0.92
C ILE A 61 -32.61 -59.25 -0.31
N SER A 62 -33.03 -59.74 -1.48
CA SER A 62 -33.04 -58.96 -2.72
C SER A 62 -34.04 -57.79 -2.65
N ALA A 63 -35.22 -58.01 -2.09
CA ALA A 63 -36.22 -56.95 -1.88
C ALA A 63 -35.71 -55.87 -0.93
N LYS A 64 -35.13 -56.26 0.23
CA LYS A 64 -34.51 -55.33 1.20
C LYS A 64 -33.36 -54.53 0.60
N LYS A 65 -32.54 -55.17 -0.25
CA LYS A 65 -31.46 -54.50 -0.99
C LYS A 65 -32.04 -53.48 -1.98
N GLU A 66 -33.07 -53.82 -2.73
CA GLU A 66 -33.67 -52.93 -3.72
C GLU A 66 -34.34 -51.72 -3.07
N THR A 67 -35.06 -51.90 -1.94
CA THR A 67 -35.61 -50.77 -1.18
C THR A 67 -34.51 -49.85 -0.65
N TYR A 68 -33.42 -50.40 -0.12
CA TYR A 68 -32.28 -49.60 0.36
C TYR A 68 -31.57 -48.84 -0.76
N ILE A 69 -31.41 -49.46 -1.93
CA ILE A 69 -30.87 -48.79 -3.14
C ILE A 69 -31.82 -47.66 -3.58
N GLY A 70 -33.13 -47.91 -3.61
CA GLY A 70 -34.15 -46.91 -3.92
C GLY A 70 -34.03 -45.67 -3.04
N GLU A 71 -33.95 -45.85 -1.72
CA GLU A 71 -33.76 -44.75 -0.77
C GLU A 71 -32.48 -43.94 -1.02
N LEU A 72 -31.36 -44.59 -1.32
CA LEU A 72 -30.10 -43.91 -1.63
C LEU A 72 -30.18 -43.12 -2.94
N VAL A 73 -30.85 -43.68 -3.94
CA VAL A 73 -31.09 -43.03 -5.23
C VAL A 73 -32.01 -41.81 -5.05
N ASP A 74 -33.03 -41.87 -4.20
CA ASP A 74 -33.90 -40.72 -3.89
C ASP A 74 -33.19 -39.64 -3.06
N LYS A 75 -32.35 -40.04 -2.09
CA LYS A 75 -31.46 -39.10 -1.38
C LYS A 75 -30.54 -38.38 -2.37
N ARG A 76 -29.94 -39.10 -3.32
CA ARG A 76 -29.12 -38.51 -4.39
C ARG A 76 -29.90 -37.54 -5.27
N ARG A 77 -31.10 -37.91 -5.73
CA ARG A 77 -31.98 -37.04 -6.55
C ARG A 77 -32.32 -35.72 -5.84
N LYS A 78 -32.56 -35.75 -4.53
CA LYS A 78 -32.82 -34.55 -3.72
C LYS A 78 -31.59 -33.63 -3.68
N LEU A 79 -30.42 -34.18 -3.38
CA LEU A 79 -29.16 -33.43 -3.38
C LEU A 79 -28.79 -32.89 -4.78
N GLU A 80 -29.07 -33.63 -5.85
CA GLU A 80 -28.92 -33.15 -7.24
C GLU A 80 -29.86 -31.97 -7.56
N ALA A 81 -31.08 -31.97 -7.01
CA ALA A 81 -32.02 -30.85 -7.18
C ALA A 81 -31.61 -29.61 -6.37
N GLU A 82 -31.15 -29.79 -5.13
CA GLU A 82 -30.58 -28.73 -4.30
C GLU A 82 -29.31 -28.13 -4.93
N LEU A 83 -28.46 -28.97 -5.53
CA LEU A 83 -27.28 -28.51 -6.28
C LEU A 83 -27.68 -27.65 -7.49
N ARG A 84 -28.65 -28.08 -8.30
CA ARG A 84 -29.15 -27.27 -9.44
C ARG A 84 -29.79 -25.96 -9.00
N ALA A 85 -30.51 -25.96 -7.87
CA ALA A 85 -31.04 -24.72 -7.30
C ALA A 85 -29.94 -23.75 -6.83
N ASN A 86 -28.73 -24.25 -6.54
CA ASN A 86 -27.56 -23.43 -6.21
C ASN A 86 -26.80 -22.93 -7.45
N GLU A 87 -26.98 -23.53 -8.63
CA GLU A 87 -26.26 -23.14 -9.86
C GLU A 87 -26.57 -21.68 -10.27
N SER A 88 -27.83 -21.24 -10.21
CA SER A 88 -28.19 -19.85 -10.53
C SER A 88 -27.53 -18.83 -9.60
N LEU A 89 -27.38 -19.14 -8.31
CA LEU A 89 -26.67 -18.28 -7.34
C LEU A 89 -25.17 -18.19 -7.67
N ARG A 90 -24.57 -19.24 -8.25
CA ARG A 90 -23.17 -19.19 -8.72
C ARG A 90 -23.05 -18.29 -9.95
N ASP A 91 -23.99 -18.37 -10.88
CA ASP A 91 -24.04 -17.51 -12.06
C ASP A 91 -24.23 -16.04 -11.67
N GLU A 92 -25.12 -15.75 -10.71
CA GLU A 92 -25.30 -14.41 -10.11
C GLU A 92 -24.00 -13.90 -9.46
N ILE A 93 -23.28 -14.74 -8.71
CA ILE A 93 -21.98 -14.37 -8.12
C ILE A 93 -20.94 -14.05 -9.21
N VAL A 94 -20.92 -14.79 -10.32
CA VAL A 94 -20.03 -14.53 -11.46
C VAL A 94 -20.40 -13.22 -12.15
N GLN A 95 -21.69 -12.95 -12.36
CA GLN A 95 -22.17 -11.67 -12.91
C GLN A 95 -21.77 -10.49 -12.02
N LEU A 96 -22.07 -10.57 -10.71
CA LEU A 96 -21.76 -9.51 -9.74
C LEU A 96 -20.25 -9.24 -9.64
N ARG A 97 -19.40 -10.26 -9.75
CA ARG A 97 -17.94 -10.07 -9.85
C ARG A 97 -17.56 -9.29 -11.10
N GLY A 98 -18.14 -9.63 -12.25
CA GLY A 98 -17.93 -8.90 -13.50
C GLY A 98 -18.44 -7.45 -13.46
N GLU A 99 -19.49 -7.16 -12.68
CA GLU A 99 -19.98 -5.80 -12.43
C GLU A 99 -19.05 -5.02 -11.49
N ILE A 100 -18.56 -5.65 -10.42
CA ILE A 100 -17.53 -5.07 -9.53
C ILE A 100 -16.29 -4.69 -10.33
N ASP A 101 -15.78 -5.56 -11.21
CA ASP A 101 -14.60 -5.28 -12.03
C ASP A 101 -14.81 -4.08 -12.98
N LYS A 102 -16.00 -3.97 -13.61
CA LYS A 102 -16.38 -2.77 -14.39
C LYS A 102 -16.35 -1.50 -13.52
N HIS A 103 -16.93 -1.55 -12.32
CA HIS A 103 -16.91 -0.42 -11.39
C HIS A 103 -15.49 -0.08 -10.90
N LEU A 104 -14.61 -1.07 -10.73
CA LEU A 104 -13.20 -0.86 -10.39
C LEU A 104 -12.43 -0.14 -11.51
N VAL A 105 -12.71 -0.43 -12.78
CA VAL A 105 -12.15 0.31 -13.93
C VAL A 105 -12.62 1.76 -13.92
N VAL A 106 -13.94 1.99 -13.83
CA VAL A 106 -14.52 3.35 -13.76
C VAL A 106 -13.94 4.15 -12.58
N ARG A 107 -13.78 3.53 -11.41
CA ARG A 107 -13.16 4.17 -10.24
C ARG A 107 -11.70 4.57 -10.50
N LYS A 108 -10.91 3.74 -11.19
CA LYS A 108 -9.53 4.08 -11.57
C LYS A 108 -9.49 5.27 -12.53
N GLU A 109 -10.37 5.32 -13.52
CA GLU A 109 -10.47 6.45 -14.45
C GLU A 109 -10.87 7.76 -13.76
N LEU A 110 -11.87 7.72 -12.87
CA LEU A 110 -12.27 8.90 -12.10
C LEU A 110 -11.16 9.37 -11.16
N SER A 111 -10.41 8.44 -10.55
CA SER A 111 -9.25 8.76 -9.72
C SER A 111 -8.15 9.45 -10.55
N ALA A 112 -7.86 8.94 -11.75
CA ALA A 112 -6.89 9.56 -12.67
C ALA A 112 -7.33 10.97 -13.12
N LYS A 113 -8.62 11.16 -13.45
CA LYS A 113 -9.19 12.49 -13.75
C LYS A 113 -9.08 13.44 -12.57
N SER A 114 -9.38 12.98 -11.35
CA SER A 114 -9.24 13.76 -10.11
C SER A 114 -7.79 14.20 -9.86
N ALA A 115 -6.83 13.29 -10.06
CA ALA A 115 -5.39 13.60 -9.95
C ALA A 115 -4.93 14.62 -11.02
N SER A 116 -5.44 14.52 -12.26
CA SER A 116 -5.18 15.49 -13.33
C SER A 116 -5.68 16.89 -12.97
N ILE A 117 -6.93 17.00 -12.53
CA ILE A 117 -7.53 18.28 -12.09
C ILE A 117 -6.78 18.86 -10.88
N MET A 118 -6.33 18.01 -9.95
CA MET A 118 -5.50 18.44 -8.82
C MET A 118 -4.14 19.01 -9.26
N HIS A 119 -3.52 18.42 -10.28
CA HIS A 119 -2.27 18.92 -10.87
C HIS A 119 -2.46 20.23 -11.66
N GLU A 120 -3.55 20.35 -12.42
CA GLU A 120 -3.93 21.60 -13.08
C GLU A 120 -4.21 22.71 -12.06
N LEU A 121 -4.90 22.40 -10.97
CA LEU A 121 -5.18 23.36 -9.89
C LEU A 121 -3.90 23.87 -9.23
N THR A 122 -2.91 23.01 -8.94
CA THR A 122 -1.64 23.46 -8.34
C THR A 122 -0.81 24.29 -9.34
N ARG A 123 -0.87 23.98 -10.64
CA ARG A 123 -0.29 24.82 -11.69
C ARG A 123 -0.93 26.21 -11.71
N GLU A 124 -2.26 26.31 -11.72
CA GLU A 124 -2.93 27.62 -11.72
C GLU A 124 -2.74 28.39 -10.41
N GLN A 125 -2.59 27.71 -9.28
CA GLN A 125 -2.18 28.34 -8.02
C GLN A 125 -0.77 28.97 -8.12
N SER A 126 0.18 28.29 -8.76
CA SER A 126 1.52 28.83 -9.04
C SER A 126 1.47 30.04 -9.98
N ASN A 127 0.73 29.93 -11.10
CA ASN A 127 0.50 31.06 -12.02
C ASN A 127 -0.09 32.27 -11.30
N LYS A 128 -1.05 32.05 -10.39
CA LYS A 128 -1.64 33.11 -9.56
C LYS A 128 -0.63 33.76 -8.61
N GLN A 129 0.35 33.02 -8.09
CA GLN A 129 1.44 33.57 -7.26
C GLN A 129 2.44 34.41 -8.05
N GLN A 130 2.59 34.19 -9.37
CA GLN A 130 3.45 35.02 -10.22
C GLN A 130 2.83 36.41 -10.52
N ILE A 131 1.50 36.53 -10.54
CA ILE A 131 0.81 37.81 -10.85
C ILE A 131 1.22 38.96 -9.91
N PRO A 132 1.30 38.80 -8.58
CA PRO A 132 1.86 39.82 -7.68
C PRO A 132 3.29 40.25 -8.01
N MET A 133 4.17 39.33 -8.41
CA MET A 133 5.56 39.64 -8.76
C MET A 133 5.62 40.52 -10.01
N LEU A 134 4.90 40.13 -11.07
CA LEU A 134 4.82 40.91 -12.31
C LEU A 134 4.17 42.29 -12.09
N LYS A 135 3.21 42.42 -11.16
CA LYS A 135 2.65 43.72 -10.78
C LYS A 135 3.70 44.61 -10.09
N ALA A 136 4.48 44.06 -9.16
CA ALA A 136 5.55 44.81 -8.48
C ALA A 136 6.62 45.28 -9.47
N GLU A 137 6.99 44.45 -10.46
CA GLU A 137 7.91 44.81 -11.54
C GLU A 137 7.35 45.95 -12.42
N ILE A 138 6.08 45.86 -12.83
CA ILE A 138 5.41 46.93 -13.58
C ILE A 138 5.38 48.26 -12.78
N ASP A 139 5.11 48.21 -11.48
CA ASP A 139 5.06 49.40 -10.64
C ASP A 139 6.46 49.97 -10.34
N ALA A 140 7.51 49.15 -10.27
CA ALA A 140 8.91 49.60 -10.22
C ALA A 140 9.32 50.31 -11.52
N LEU A 141 9.06 49.69 -12.69
CA LEU A 141 9.33 50.30 -14.00
C LEU A 141 8.57 51.62 -14.20
N ARG A 142 7.35 51.74 -13.64
CA ARG A 142 6.60 53.01 -13.62
C ARG A 142 7.28 54.08 -12.76
N GLN A 143 7.84 53.71 -11.60
CA GLN A 143 8.61 54.64 -10.75
C GLN A 143 9.88 55.11 -11.46
N GLU A 144 10.67 54.19 -12.04
CA GLU A 144 11.86 54.52 -12.84
C GLU A 144 11.54 55.49 -13.98
N LEU A 145 10.45 55.25 -14.71
CA LEU A 145 9.98 56.13 -15.79
C LEU A 145 9.56 57.52 -15.28
N VAL A 146 8.99 57.64 -14.08
CA VAL A 146 8.70 58.94 -13.45
C VAL A 146 10.00 59.65 -13.05
N HIS A 147 10.95 58.94 -12.44
CA HIS A 147 12.26 59.49 -12.07
C HIS A 147 13.05 59.99 -13.30
N ALA A 148 13.07 59.21 -14.39
CA ALA A 148 13.73 59.59 -15.64
C ALA A 148 13.11 60.86 -16.25
N ARG A 149 11.77 60.97 -16.28
CA ARG A 149 11.08 62.19 -16.73
C ARG A 149 11.45 63.41 -15.89
N SER A 150 11.45 63.26 -14.56
CA SER A 150 11.84 64.34 -13.64
C SER A 150 13.30 64.78 -13.84
N ALA A 151 14.22 63.84 -14.10
CA ALA A 151 15.61 64.16 -14.41
C ALA A 151 15.73 64.97 -15.72
N CYS A 152 15.08 64.53 -16.80
CA CYS A 152 15.06 65.27 -18.07
C CYS A 152 14.48 66.69 -17.93
N GLU A 153 13.43 66.87 -17.12
CA GLU A 153 12.88 68.21 -16.84
C GLU A 153 13.88 69.12 -16.11
N LEU A 154 14.66 68.60 -15.17
CA LEU A 154 15.68 69.36 -14.44
C LEU A 154 16.84 69.73 -15.37
N GLU A 155 17.31 68.80 -16.19
CA GLU A 155 18.31 69.07 -17.22
C GLU A 155 17.83 70.12 -18.23
N GLN A 156 16.57 70.05 -18.67
CA GLN A 156 15.99 71.05 -19.57
C GLN A 156 15.96 72.45 -18.94
N LYS A 157 15.56 72.55 -17.66
CA LYS A 157 15.53 73.81 -16.91
C LYS A 157 16.96 74.37 -16.69
N GLY A 158 17.93 73.53 -16.36
CA GLY A 158 19.33 73.91 -16.21
C GLY A 158 19.97 74.37 -17.52
N ASN A 159 19.75 73.62 -18.61
CA ASN A 159 20.23 73.99 -19.94
C ASN A 159 19.64 75.32 -20.43
N PHE A 160 18.36 75.59 -20.15
CA PHE A 160 17.75 76.89 -20.46
C PHE A 160 18.44 78.05 -19.74
N GLN A 161 18.74 77.90 -18.43
CA GLN A 161 19.48 78.90 -17.66
C GLN A 161 20.90 79.11 -18.20
N LEU A 162 21.59 78.02 -18.56
CA LEU A 162 22.95 78.07 -19.14
C LEU A 162 22.98 78.81 -20.49
N VAL A 163 21.96 78.61 -21.34
CA VAL A 163 21.82 79.31 -22.62
C VAL A 163 21.60 80.81 -22.42
N GLU A 164 20.74 81.22 -21.48
CA GLU A 164 20.55 82.65 -21.18
C GLU A 164 21.79 83.29 -20.54
N GLN A 165 22.52 82.59 -19.65
CA GLN A 165 23.82 83.06 -19.14
C GLN A 165 24.84 83.25 -20.27
N LYS A 166 24.97 82.28 -21.18
CA LYS A 166 25.86 82.37 -22.35
C LYS A 166 25.53 83.58 -23.22
N LYS A 167 24.24 83.81 -23.49
CA LYS A 167 23.73 84.93 -24.30
C LYS A 167 23.94 86.29 -23.63
N ALA A 168 23.83 86.37 -22.30
CA ALA A 168 24.20 87.57 -21.55
C ALA A 168 25.70 87.85 -21.61
N MET A 169 26.53 86.82 -21.42
CA MET A 169 28.00 86.92 -21.55
C MET A 169 28.44 87.31 -22.97
N GLU A 170 27.79 86.77 -24.00
CA GLU A 170 28.00 87.12 -25.41
C GLU A 170 27.70 88.61 -25.66
N LYS A 171 26.56 89.13 -25.18
CA LYS A 171 26.24 90.57 -25.25
C LYS A 171 27.29 91.43 -24.55
N ASN A 172 27.75 91.04 -23.36
CA ASN A 172 28.79 91.78 -22.63
C ASN A 172 30.12 91.76 -23.40
N MET A 173 30.49 90.61 -23.99
CA MET A 173 31.71 90.49 -24.79
C MET A 173 31.65 91.31 -26.08
N ILE A 174 30.48 91.37 -26.74
CA ILE A 174 30.24 92.26 -27.88
C ILE A 174 30.34 93.73 -27.45
N SER A 175 29.74 94.10 -26.32
CA SER A 175 29.82 95.47 -25.77
C SER A 175 31.26 95.87 -25.42
N MET A 176 32.03 94.99 -24.79
CA MET A 176 33.46 95.23 -24.52
C MET A 176 34.29 95.32 -25.80
N ALA A 177 34.01 94.49 -26.81
CA ALA A 177 34.66 94.60 -28.11
C ALA A 177 34.33 95.93 -28.81
N GLN A 178 33.09 96.38 -28.72
CA GLN A 178 32.65 97.70 -29.22
C GLN A 178 33.31 98.86 -28.45
N GLU A 179 33.42 98.76 -27.13
CA GLU A 179 34.09 99.76 -26.28
C GLU A 179 35.60 99.81 -26.54
N ILE A 180 36.27 98.66 -26.72
CA ILE A 180 37.67 98.60 -27.14
C ILE A 180 37.86 99.23 -28.52
N GLU A 181 36.95 98.98 -29.46
CA GLU A 181 37.02 99.58 -30.78
C GLU A 181 36.69 101.08 -30.77
N GLN A 182 35.82 101.54 -29.86
CA GLN A 182 35.60 102.95 -29.58
C GLN A 182 36.85 103.61 -28.99
N MET A 183 37.49 103.03 -27.96
CA MET A 183 38.76 103.54 -27.42
C MET A 183 39.86 103.58 -28.48
N ARG A 184 39.91 102.62 -29.40
CA ARG A 184 40.82 102.64 -30.55
C ARG A 184 40.48 103.75 -31.54
N ALA A 185 39.20 104.01 -31.80
CA ALA A 185 38.75 105.11 -32.64
C ALA A 185 39.02 106.48 -32.00
N GLU A 186 38.90 106.60 -30.67
CA GLU A 186 39.27 107.79 -29.90
C GLU A 186 40.79 108.02 -29.92
N LEU A 187 41.60 106.97 -29.76
CA LEU A 187 43.06 107.03 -29.96
C LEU A 187 43.41 107.47 -31.40
N ALA A 188 42.79 106.86 -32.42
CA ALA A 188 43.01 107.21 -33.83
C ALA A 188 42.58 108.66 -34.16
N ASN A 189 41.52 109.17 -33.54
CA ASN A 189 41.12 110.58 -33.66
C ASN A 189 42.04 111.53 -32.87
N SER A 190 42.73 111.04 -31.84
CA SER A 190 43.67 111.84 -31.04
C SER A 190 45.07 111.97 -31.66
N GLU A 191 45.43 111.13 -32.64
CA GLU A 191 46.80 111.05 -33.15
C GLU A 191 47.00 111.69 -34.54
N GLY A 192 46.59 112.95 -34.63
CA GLY A 192 47.01 113.87 -35.69
C GLY A 192 48.40 114.45 -35.47
N ARG A 193 49.43 113.77 -35.98
CA ARG A 193 50.83 114.22 -36.24
C ARG A 193 51.90 114.18 -35.11
N PRO A 194 53.20 114.07 -35.50
CA PRO A 194 54.15 113.19 -34.78
C PRO A 194 55.55 113.80 -34.49
N TRP A 195 56.41 113.04 -33.81
CA TRP A 195 57.86 113.08 -34.07
C TRP A 195 58.52 111.71 -33.88
N ALA A 196 59.61 111.47 -34.60
CA ALA A 196 60.35 110.21 -34.66
C ALA A 196 61.61 110.22 -33.72
N PRO A 197 62.75 109.60 -34.07
CA PRO A 197 63.13 108.32 -33.48
C PRO A 197 64.33 108.38 -32.51
N GLY A 198 64.32 107.48 -31.52
CA GLY A 198 65.54 106.98 -30.88
C GLY A 198 65.79 107.41 -29.43
N ALA A 199 65.77 106.45 -28.51
CA ALA A 199 66.76 106.33 -27.43
C ALA A 199 66.66 104.94 -26.77
N THR A 200 67.74 104.17 -26.80
CA THR A 200 67.89 102.95 -26.00
C THR A 200 68.38 103.30 -24.60
N TYR A 201 67.57 103.05 -23.56
CA TYR A 201 68.06 102.98 -22.17
C TYR A 201 67.42 101.79 -21.47
N GLY A 202 68.25 100.91 -20.90
CA GLY A 202 67.81 99.76 -20.13
C GLY A 202 68.20 99.88 -18.66
N MET A 203 67.24 99.62 -17.77
CA MET A 203 67.42 99.06 -16.42
C MET A 203 66.17 98.21 -16.17
N LYS A 204 66.26 96.87 -16.09
CA LYS A 204 66.69 96.08 -14.93
C LYS A 204 65.87 96.35 -13.65
N LEU A 205 64.82 95.55 -13.48
CA LEU A 205 64.47 94.97 -12.17
C LEU A 205 64.61 93.44 -12.28
N GLY A 206 64.93 92.77 -11.18
CA GLY A 206 65.36 91.37 -11.18
C GLY A 206 64.25 90.34 -10.95
N SER A 207 64.67 89.07 -11.12
CA SER A 207 64.07 87.81 -10.64
C SER A 207 63.36 87.90 -9.26
N PRO A 208 62.40 87.00 -8.95
CA PRO A 208 62.56 85.56 -9.14
C PRO A 208 61.48 84.83 -9.96
N GLU A 209 61.95 83.82 -10.69
CA GLU A 209 61.17 82.68 -11.14
C GLU A 209 60.70 81.86 -9.92
N VAL A 210 59.49 82.17 -9.44
CA VAL A 210 58.84 81.44 -8.34
C VAL A 210 57.83 80.45 -8.93
N THR A 211 58.33 79.27 -9.26
CA THR A 211 57.50 78.05 -9.27
C THR A 211 57.03 77.78 -7.85
N PHE A 212 55.71 77.78 -7.58
CA PHE A 212 54.98 77.07 -6.50
C PHE A 212 53.58 77.72 -6.31
N PRO A 213 52.58 77.01 -5.75
CA PRO A 213 52.24 75.59 -5.95
C PRO A 213 50.78 75.40 -6.41
N THR A 214 50.47 74.24 -6.99
CA THR A 214 49.09 73.75 -7.11
C THR A 214 48.46 73.58 -5.71
N PRO A 215 47.34 74.25 -5.39
CA PRO A 215 46.69 74.08 -4.10
C PRO A 215 45.81 72.82 -4.09
N TYR A 216 46.21 71.84 -3.28
CA TYR A 216 45.56 70.54 -3.07
C TYR A 216 45.52 69.61 -4.31
N GLY A 217 45.92 68.34 -4.21
CA GLY A 217 46.30 67.60 -3.01
C GLY A 217 45.81 66.17 -3.16
N ASP A 218 46.49 65.39 -3.99
CA ASP A 218 46.16 63.98 -4.25
C ASP A 218 46.50 63.14 -3.01
N ASN A 219 45.55 63.06 -2.07
CA ASN A 219 45.71 62.33 -0.82
C ASN A 219 44.83 61.08 -0.83
N TYR A 220 45.47 59.95 -1.09
CA TYR A 220 44.85 58.63 -1.01
C TYR A 220 44.21 58.36 0.37
N ASN A 221 43.06 57.70 0.30
CA ASN A 221 42.57 56.71 1.27
C ASN A 221 42.10 57.23 2.66
N ILE A 222 40.85 56.92 3.01
CA ILE A 222 40.56 55.91 4.05
C ILE A 222 39.07 55.53 4.07
N HIS A 223 38.83 54.22 4.02
CA HIS A 223 37.63 53.46 4.39
C HIS A 223 36.24 54.06 4.15
N VAL A 224 35.57 53.52 3.12
CA VAL A 224 34.11 53.29 3.22
C VAL A 224 33.87 52.40 4.44
N GLY A 225 33.25 52.98 5.47
CA GLY A 225 32.87 52.28 6.68
C GLY A 225 31.76 51.28 6.42
N GLY A 226 32.09 49.99 6.42
CA GLY A 226 31.13 48.92 6.63
C GLY A 226 30.71 48.88 8.10
N SER A 227 29.78 49.76 8.49
CA SER A 227 29.00 49.66 9.73
C SER A 227 27.61 49.10 9.40
N GLU A 228 26.96 48.28 10.24
CA GLU A 228 27.25 47.99 11.64
C GLU A 228 26.80 46.57 12.05
N LYS A 229 27.36 46.04 13.15
CA LYS A 229 26.96 44.75 13.75
C LYS A 229 25.65 44.90 14.54
N GLY A 230 24.78 43.88 14.52
CA GLY A 230 23.66 43.80 15.47
C GLY A 230 22.80 42.54 15.34
N HIS A 231 23.13 41.53 16.14
CA HIS A 231 22.42 40.24 16.32
C HIS A 231 20.88 40.40 16.53
N SER A 232 19.99 39.44 16.20
CA SER A 232 20.07 37.98 16.44
C SER A 232 19.05 37.15 15.61
N HIS A 233 19.17 35.82 15.73
CA HIS A 233 18.18 34.75 15.45
C HIS A 233 18.08 34.08 14.04
N LEU A 234 18.75 32.93 13.95
CA LEU A 234 18.25 31.67 13.34
C LEU A 234 17.02 31.12 14.12
N PRO A 235 16.30 30.07 13.66
CA PRO A 235 16.49 29.22 12.46
C PRO A 235 15.18 29.16 11.60
N GLU A 236 14.86 28.24 10.67
CA GLU A 236 15.37 26.95 10.13
C GLU A 236 14.80 26.83 8.67
N SER A 237 15.01 25.85 7.78
CA SER A 237 15.76 24.58 7.76
C SER A 237 16.02 24.12 6.32
N SER A 238 17.13 23.39 6.07
CA SER A 238 17.25 22.34 5.03
C SER A 238 18.65 21.71 5.03
N SER A 239 18.80 20.58 5.71
CA SER A 239 19.98 19.72 5.60
C SER A 239 19.62 18.44 4.84
N TRP A 240 20.13 18.32 3.62
CA TRP A 240 20.45 17.04 3.00
C TRP A 240 21.98 16.93 3.02
N GLY A 241 22.62 15.84 3.39
CA GLY A 241 22.13 14.52 3.74
C GLY A 241 23.23 13.52 3.41
N THR A 242 23.82 12.87 4.42
CA THR A 242 24.89 11.89 4.24
C THR A 242 24.82 10.79 5.29
N TYR A 243 25.39 9.65 4.94
CA TYR A 243 24.99 8.35 5.46
C TYR A 243 25.97 7.79 6.50
N ASP A 244 25.40 7.00 7.41
CA ASP A 244 25.82 5.64 7.71
C ASP A 244 26.52 5.28 9.05
N ASN A 245 26.03 4.15 9.57
CA ASN A 245 26.64 3.11 10.39
C ASN A 245 26.99 3.29 11.89
N ASN A 246 26.27 2.48 12.68
CA ASN A 246 26.69 1.68 13.85
C ASN A 246 27.11 2.36 15.18
N ARG A 247 26.43 1.97 16.29
CA ARG A 247 26.94 0.99 17.29
C ARG A 247 26.16 1.00 18.63
N LEU A 248 25.50 -0.12 18.94
CA LEU A 248 25.22 -0.72 20.27
C LEU A 248 25.52 0.09 21.56
N GLN A 249 24.53 0.23 22.47
CA GLN A 249 24.42 -0.63 23.69
C GLN A 249 23.26 -0.25 24.65
N TYR A 250 22.92 -1.22 25.52
CA TYR A 250 21.89 -1.20 26.57
C TYR A 250 22.18 -0.27 27.76
N ARG A 251 21.11 0.28 28.38
CA ARG A 251 20.86 0.50 29.83
C ARG A 251 19.63 1.42 29.96
N GLY A 252 18.59 1.19 30.77
CA GLY A 252 18.37 0.21 31.84
C GLY A 252 18.25 0.91 33.21
N ALA A 253 17.05 1.30 33.63
CA ALA A 253 16.73 1.71 35.01
C ALA A 253 15.23 1.65 35.28
N ALA A 254 14.85 1.09 36.43
CA ALA A 254 13.49 1.10 36.98
C ALA A 254 13.45 1.95 38.26
N ALA A 255 12.27 2.43 38.65
CA ALA A 255 11.98 2.91 39.99
C ALA A 255 10.51 2.60 40.32
N ALA A 256 10.24 2.17 41.56
CA ALA A 256 8.94 1.66 42.01
C ALA A 256 8.59 2.18 43.42
N ALA A 257 7.43 1.75 43.92
CA ALA A 257 6.73 2.06 45.18
C ALA A 257 5.72 3.21 45.06
N GLY A 258 4.51 3.13 45.62
CA GLY A 258 3.76 2.06 46.32
C GLY A 258 2.38 2.67 46.64
N GLY A 259 1.25 1.99 46.81
CA GLY A 259 0.92 0.68 47.35
C GLY A 259 -0.48 0.85 47.97
N GLY A 260 -1.38 -0.14 47.87
CA GLY A 260 -2.76 0.01 48.34
C GLY A 260 -3.66 -1.11 47.84
N VAL A 261 -3.92 -2.10 48.70
CA VAL A 261 -4.82 -3.22 48.41
C VAL A 261 -6.25 -2.82 48.76
N VAL A 262 -7.16 -2.90 47.80
CA VAL A 262 -8.60 -3.01 48.05
C VAL A 262 -9.15 -4.09 47.10
N VAL A 263 -9.80 -5.10 47.67
CA VAL A 263 -10.44 -6.18 46.89
C VAL A 263 -11.90 -5.80 46.65
N SER A 264 -12.30 -5.70 45.39
CA SER A 264 -13.69 -5.74 44.92
C SER A 264 -13.72 -6.05 43.41
N PRO A 265 -14.80 -6.65 42.88
CA PRO A 265 -14.80 -7.29 41.57
C PRO A 265 -15.02 -6.30 40.41
N SER A 266 -14.76 -6.78 39.19
CA SER A 266 -14.94 -6.09 37.90
C SER A 266 -13.91 -5.01 37.56
N ALA A 267 -12.97 -5.38 36.70
CA ALA A 267 -12.38 -4.50 35.71
C ALA A 267 -12.36 -5.26 34.38
N ALA A 268 -12.92 -4.69 33.32
CA ALA A 268 -12.93 -5.32 32.00
C ALA A 268 -11.49 -5.44 31.48
N LYS A 269 -10.95 -6.67 31.49
CA LYS A 269 -9.71 -6.97 30.75
C LYS A 269 -10.06 -7.02 29.27
N ASP A 270 -9.42 -6.16 28.49
CA ASP A 270 -9.56 -6.12 27.03
C ASP A 270 -8.31 -6.68 26.30
N SER A 271 -7.30 -7.14 27.07
CA SER A 271 -6.08 -7.78 26.58
C SER A 271 -5.48 -8.73 27.62
N TRP A 272 -4.87 -9.83 27.15
CA TRP A 272 -4.24 -10.87 27.99
C TRP A 272 -2.74 -11.06 27.69
N PRO A 273 -1.86 -10.10 28.06
CA PRO A 273 -0.41 -10.25 27.87
C PRO A 273 0.17 -11.47 28.60
N GLU A 274 -0.48 -11.97 29.65
CA GLU A 274 -0.08 -13.16 30.41
C GLU A 274 -0.25 -14.50 29.67
N LEU A 275 -0.88 -14.48 28.48
CA LEU A 275 -1.09 -15.68 27.66
C LEU A 275 -0.02 -15.86 26.57
N VAL A 276 0.88 -14.89 26.37
CA VAL A 276 1.97 -15.00 25.39
C VAL A 276 2.92 -16.14 25.79
N GLY A 277 3.21 -17.04 24.84
CA GLY A 277 4.02 -18.25 25.07
C GLY A 277 3.28 -19.44 25.68
N VAL A 278 2.01 -19.28 26.06
CA VAL A 278 1.13 -20.38 26.51
C VAL A 278 0.56 -21.12 25.28
N SER A 279 0.17 -22.38 25.43
CA SER A 279 -0.53 -23.15 24.37
C SER A 279 -1.89 -22.53 24.03
N SER A 280 -2.30 -22.64 22.76
CA SER A 280 -3.55 -22.08 22.24
C SER A 280 -4.79 -22.57 22.99
N GLU A 281 -4.82 -23.84 23.43
CA GLU A 281 -5.93 -24.43 24.17
C GLU A 281 -6.06 -23.84 25.57
N ALA A 282 -4.96 -23.70 26.30
CA ALA A 282 -4.97 -23.11 27.63
C ALA A 282 -5.25 -21.60 27.59
N ALA A 283 -4.80 -20.90 26.54
CA ALA A 283 -5.19 -19.52 26.29
C ALA A 283 -6.70 -19.39 26.00
N LYS A 284 -7.27 -20.28 25.18
CA LYS A 284 -8.71 -20.30 24.87
C LYS A 284 -9.55 -20.58 26.12
N THR A 285 -9.17 -21.56 26.92
CA THR A 285 -9.84 -21.89 28.19
C THR A 285 -9.82 -20.71 29.14
N LYS A 286 -8.66 -20.08 29.37
CA LYS A 286 -8.53 -18.95 30.30
C LYS A 286 -9.27 -17.69 29.85
N ILE A 287 -9.33 -17.40 28.54
CA ILE A 287 -10.16 -16.29 28.02
C ILE A 287 -11.65 -16.60 28.20
N GLY A 288 -12.08 -17.84 27.95
CA GLY A 288 -13.47 -18.28 28.16
C GLY A 288 -13.90 -18.27 29.64
N GLU A 289 -12.98 -18.59 30.56
CA GLU A 289 -13.21 -18.49 32.01
C GLU A 289 -13.29 -17.03 32.49
N GLU A 290 -12.43 -16.15 32.00
CA GLU A 290 -12.42 -14.74 32.43
C GLU A 290 -13.52 -13.89 31.76
N ARG A 291 -13.89 -14.18 30.50
CA ARG A 291 -14.96 -13.49 29.75
C ARG A 291 -15.71 -14.47 28.82
N PRO A 292 -16.74 -15.20 29.32
CA PRO A 292 -17.49 -16.20 28.54
C PRO A 292 -18.37 -15.60 27.42
N GLU A 293 -18.50 -14.27 27.35
CA GLU A 293 -19.26 -13.54 26.33
C GLU A 293 -18.50 -13.36 25.00
N LEU A 294 -17.21 -13.74 24.94
CA LEU A 294 -16.33 -13.46 23.80
C LEU A 294 -16.07 -14.71 22.94
N ASP A 295 -16.21 -14.57 21.62
CA ASP A 295 -15.81 -15.58 20.65
C ASP A 295 -14.28 -15.62 20.52
N VAL A 296 -13.67 -16.74 20.94
CA VAL A 296 -12.20 -16.92 20.94
C VAL A 296 -11.75 -17.68 19.70
N GLN A 297 -11.21 -16.94 18.74
CA GLN A 297 -10.73 -17.47 17.46
C GLN A 297 -9.22 -17.70 17.52
N VAL A 298 -8.82 -18.96 17.35
CA VAL A 298 -7.40 -19.35 17.22
C VAL A 298 -6.98 -19.23 15.77
N VAL A 299 -5.91 -18.47 15.51
CA VAL A 299 -5.48 -18.09 14.16
C VAL A 299 -3.95 -18.22 14.04
N PRO A 300 -3.41 -18.80 12.96
CA PRO A 300 -1.95 -18.84 12.73
C PRO A 300 -1.35 -17.44 12.65
N ALA A 301 -0.13 -17.26 13.16
CA ALA A 301 0.54 -15.95 13.24
C ALA A 301 0.70 -15.24 11.87
N ASP A 302 0.86 -16.02 10.79
CA ASP A 302 1.03 -15.54 9.42
C ASP A 302 -0.28 -15.47 8.60
N ALA A 303 -1.43 -15.82 9.19
CA ALA A 303 -2.70 -15.77 8.48
C ALA A 303 -3.17 -14.31 8.28
N PHE A 304 -3.60 -13.98 7.06
CA PHE A 304 -4.22 -12.69 6.77
C PHE A 304 -5.61 -12.63 7.41
N VAL A 305 -5.78 -11.73 8.38
CA VAL A 305 -7.05 -11.51 9.08
C VAL A 305 -7.65 -10.17 8.70
N THR A 306 -8.98 -10.12 8.62
CA THR A 306 -9.73 -8.88 8.39
C THR A 306 -9.50 -7.89 9.53
N THR A 307 -9.29 -6.62 9.18
CA THR A 307 -9.08 -5.51 10.14
C THR A 307 -10.39 -4.93 10.69
N ASP A 308 -11.46 -5.73 10.70
CA ASP A 308 -12.71 -5.41 11.38
C ASP A 308 -12.52 -5.51 12.90
N TYR A 309 -12.93 -4.47 13.61
CA TYR A 309 -12.96 -4.45 15.08
C TYR A 309 -14.31 -4.99 15.57
N ASN A 310 -14.29 -6.09 16.31
CA ASN A 310 -15.46 -6.69 16.93
C ASN A 310 -15.25 -6.80 18.44
N ALA A 311 -16.05 -6.04 19.21
CA ALA A 311 -16.00 -6.03 20.67
C ALA A 311 -16.36 -7.39 21.32
N GLY A 312 -17.03 -8.29 20.58
CA GLY A 312 -17.40 -9.63 21.02
C GLY A 312 -16.41 -10.73 20.62
N ARG A 313 -15.21 -10.41 20.12
CA ARG A 313 -14.25 -11.39 19.59
C ARG A 313 -12.84 -11.14 20.10
N VAL A 314 -12.11 -12.22 20.40
CA VAL A 314 -10.67 -12.21 20.72
C VAL A 314 -9.95 -13.13 19.76
N ARG A 315 -8.94 -12.59 19.07
CA ARG A 315 -8.06 -13.35 18.16
C ARG A 315 -6.78 -13.75 18.89
N VAL A 316 -6.55 -15.05 19.00
CA VAL A 316 -5.36 -15.65 19.59
C VAL A 316 -4.43 -16.04 18.44
N PHE A 317 -3.34 -15.29 18.27
CA PHE A 317 -2.34 -15.54 17.22
C PHE A 317 -1.32 -16.58 17.69
N VAL A 318 -1.17 -17.67 16.94
CA VAL A 318 -0.40 -18.85 17.35
C VAL A 318 0.73 -19.14 16.36
N ASP A 319 1.94 -19.38 16.89
CA ASP A 319 3.14 -19.76 16.14
C ASP A 319 3.15 -21.27 15.80
N SER A 320 4.10 -21.67 14.98
CA SER A 320 4.44 -23.04 14.56
C SER A 320 4.48 -24.08 15.70
N ASP A 321 4.83 -23.64 16.92
CA ASP A 321 4.97 -24.44 18.14
C ASP A 321 3.68 -24.52 19.00
N ASP A 322 2.51 -24.16 18.46
CA ASP A 322 1.23 -23.98 19.20
C ASP A 322 1.26 -22.89 20.31
N LYS A 323 2.28 -22.02 20.31
CA LYS A 323 2.42 -20.96 21.32
C LYS A 323 1.82 -19.65 20.86
N VAL A 324 1.13 -18.96 21.77
CA VAL A 324 0.59 -17.61 21.50
C VAL A 324 1.74 -16.62 21.24
N ALA A 325 1.82 -16.12 20.00
CA ALA A 325 2.89 -15.26 19.51
C ALA A 325 2.71 -13.77 19.85
N ARG A 326 1.48 -13.34 20.14
CA ARG A 326 1.14 -11.93 20.45
C ARG A 326 0.06 -11.87 21.52
N PRO A 327 0.03 -10.83 22.38
CA PRO A 327 -1.02 -10.63 23.37
C PRO A 327 -2.41 -10.68 22.72
N PRO A 328 -3.29 -11.65 23.08
CA PRO A 328 -4.67 -11.65 22.64
C PRO A 328 -5.35 -10.38 23.15
N LYS A 329 -6.12 -9.73 22.27
CA LYS A 329 -6.88 -8.53 22.58
C LYS A 329 -8.25 -8.58 21.91
N ILE A 330 -9.19 -7.81 22.43
CA ILE A 330 -10.51 -7.65 21.82
C ILE A 330 -10.37 -6.87 20.50
N GLY A 331 -10.98 -7.40 19.42
CA GLY A 331 -10.90 -6.87 18.06
C GLY A 331 -11.05 -7.93 16.98
#